data_AF-A0A7X4ISZ0-F1
#
_entry.id   AF-A0A7X4ISZ0-F1
#
_cell.length_a   1.000
_cell.length_b   1.000
_cell.length_c   1.000
_cell.angle_alpha   90.00
_cell.angle_beta   90.00
_cell.angle_gamma   90.00
#
_symmetry.space_group_name_H-M   'P 1'
#
loop_
_entity.id
_entity.type
_entity.pdbx_description
1 polymer ?
#
loop_
_entity_poly.entity_id
_entity_poly.type
_entity_poly.pdbx_seq_one_letter_code
_entity_poly.pdbx_strand_id
1 'polypeptide(L)'
;MGVRALLPEAVARSAPSGRCALINDENVDRLWGREVARSLAAEGIDVVAAAFPAGETHKTRETWAALTDVLMEAGLGRDSCVVSLGGG
;
A
#
# COMPACT_ATOMS: atom_id res chain seq x y z
N MET A 1 17.12 13.46 1.52
CA MET A 1 15.71 13.04 1.64
C MET A 1 15.55 11.72 0.90
N GLY A 2 15.00 10.68 1.55
CA GLY A 2 14.68 9.43 0.86
C GLY A 2 13.33 9.51 0.16
N VAL A 3 13.08 8.63 -0.82
CA VAL A 3 11.83 8.58 -1.61
C VAL A 3 10.55 8.53 -0.76
N ARG A 4 10.64 7.96 0.44
CA ARG A 4 9.52 7.88 1.40
C ARG A 4 8.99 9.24 1.84
N ALA A 5 9.83 10.28 1.87
CA ALA A 5 9.40 11.63 2.21
C ALA A 5 8.57 12.29 1.10
N LEU A 6 8.69 11.81 -0.14
CA LEU A 6 7.95 12.31 -1.31
C LEU A 6 6.69 11.49 -1.61
N LEU A 7 6.56 10.33 -0.96
CA LEU A 7 5.48 9.39 -1.21
C LEU A 7 4.08 10.00 -0.94
N PRO A 8 3.85 10.76 0.15
CA PRO A 8 2.52 11.31 0.40
C PRO A 8 2.03 12.27 -0.69
N GLU A 9 2.90 13.18 -1.16
CA GLU A 9 2.58 14.10 -2.25
C GLU A 9 2.30 13.35 -3.57
N ALA A 10 3.10 12.32 -3.87
CA ALA A 10 2.90 11.50 -5.06
C ALA A 10 1.55 10.76 -5.00
N VAL A 11 1.18 10.19 -3.85
CA VAL A 11 -0.10 9.50 -3.68
C VAL A 11 -1.27 10.47 -3.75
N ALA A 12 -1.18 11.63 -3.09
CA ALA A 12 -2.23 12.65 -3.14
C ALA A 12 -2.53 13.12 -4.58
N ARG A 13 -1.49 13.21 -5.42
CA ARG A 13 -1.65 13.53 -6.85
C ARG A 13 -2.24 12.40 -7.69
N SER A 14 -2.05 11.15 -7.27
CA SER A 14 -2.45 9.95 -8.03
C SER A 14 -3.76 9.32 -7.56
N ALA A 15 -4.23 9.66 -6.36
CA ALA A 15 -5.48 9.14 -5.78
C ALA A 15 -6.48 10.28 -5.51
N PRO A 16 -7.25 10.72 -6.52
CA PRO A 16 -8.29 11.74 -6.35
C PRO A 16 -9.32 11.43 -5.25
N SER A 17 -9.56 10.15 -4.95
CA SER A 17 -10.44 9.74 -3.84
C SER A 17 -9.88 10.04 -2.45
N GLY A 18 -8.59 10.37 -2.36
CA GLY A 18 -7.86 10.42 -1.10
C GLY A 18 -7.69 9.03 -0.47
N ARG A 19 -7.78 7.94 -1.25
CA ARG A 19 -7.64 6.57 -0.74
C ARG A 19 -6.53 5.81 -1.45
N CYS A 20 -5.78 5.01 -0.71
CA CYS A 20 -4.77 4.14 -1.30
C CYS A 20 -4.66 2.79 -0.58
N ALA A 21 -4.21 1.78 -1.32
CA ALA A 21 -3.77 0.52 -0.74
C ALA A 21 -2.26 0.56 -0.55
N LEU A 22 -1.78 0.24 0.64
CA LEU A 22 -0.36 0.03 0.93
C LEU A 22 -0.09 -1.46 1.01
N ILE A 23 0.60 -2.00 0.00
CA ILE A 23 0.88 -3.43 -0.12
C ILE A 23 2.39 -3.68 0.02
N ASN A 24 2.75 -4.61 0.91
CA ASN A 24 4.13 -4.97 1.19
C ASN A 24 4.22 -6.44 1.69
N ASP A 25 5.44 -6.95 1.88
CA ASP A 25 5.64 -8.20 2.63
C ASP A 25 5.79 -7.94 4.13
N GLU A 26 5.70 -8.99 4.95
CA GLU A 26 5.83 -8.89 6.42
C GLU A 26 7.16 -8.25 6.89
N ASN A 27 8.26 -8.42 6.15
CA ASN A 27 9.55 -7.88 6.53
C ASN A 27 9.54 -6.36 6.35
N VAL A 28 9.04 -5.90 5.21
CA VAL A 28 8.89 -4.49 4.89
C VAL A 28 7.83 -3.84 5.77
N ASP A 29 6.72 -4.52 6.04
CA ASP A 29 5.67 -4.01 6.92
C ASP A 29 6.20 -3.73 8.33
N ARG A 30 6.95 -4.69 8.88
CA ARG A 30 7.59 -4.56 10.20
C ARG A 30 8.54 -3.38 10.28
N LEU A 31 9.30 -3.11 9.20
CA LEU A 31 10.28 -2.03 9.19
C LEU A 31 9.65 -0.67 8.91
N TRP A 32 8.72 -0.59 7.96
CA TRP A 32 8.31 0.66 7.33
C TRP A 32 6.80 0.85 7.20
N GLY A 33 6.00 -0.21 7.29
CA GLY A 33 4.55 -0.16 7.03
C GLY A 33 3.84 0.90 7.88
N ARG A 34 4.07 0.88 9.19
CA ARG A 34 3.47 1.85 10.13
C ARG A 34 3.98 3.28 9.94
N GLU A 35 5.23 3.46 9.58
CA GLU A 35 5.79 4.81 9.32
C GLU A 35 5.14 5.41 8.06
N VAL A 36 5.11 4.64 6.98
CA VAL A 36 4.54 5.07 5.70
C VAL A 36 3.03 5.32 5.81
N ALA A 37 2.28 4.40 6.41
CA ALA A 37 0.84 4.59 6.61
C ALA A 37 0.52 5.86 7.41
N ARG A 38 1.30 6.17 8.45
CA ARG A 38 1.14 7.42 9.22
C ARG A 38 1.46 8.66 8.39
N SER A 39 2.51 8.63 7.56
CA SER A 39 2.85 9.77 6.70
C SER A 39 1.77 10.04 5.66
N LEU A 40 1.14 9.00 5.12
CA LEU A 40 0.02 9.13 4.18
C LEU A 40 -1.24 9.67 4.89
N ALA A 41 -1.57 9.13 6.06
CA ALA A 41 -2.70 9.60 6.85
C ALA A 41 -2.56 11.07 7.29
N ALA A 42 -1.33 11.55 7.52
CA ALA A 42 -1.07 12.95 7.84
C ALA A 42 -1.44 13.92 6.69
N GLU A 43 -1.46 13.45 5.44
CA GLU A 43 -1.94 14.19 4.26
C GLU A 43 -3.44 13.96 3.99
N GLY A 44 -4.17 13.35 4.93
CA GLY A 44 -5.60 13.08 4.80
C GLY A 44 -5.93 11.88 3.91
N ILE A 45 -4.94 11.03 3.59
CA ILE A 45 -5.15 9.83 2.77
C ILE A 45 -5.66 8.68 3.65
N ASP A 46 -6.78 8.07 3.28
CA ASP A 46 -7.29 6.82 3.85
C ASP A 46 -6.48 5.63 3.31
N VAL A 47 -5.79 4.92 4.21
CA VAL A 47 -4.84 3.86 3.86
C VAL A 47 -5.41 2.50 4.21
N VAL A 48 -5.59 1.66 3.19
CA VAL A 48 -5.88 0.23 3.33
C VAL A 48 -4.57 -0.54 3.29
N ALA A 49 -4.09 -0.95 4.47
CA ALA A 49 -2.83 -1.70 4.58
C ALA A 49 -3.07 -3.21 4.40
N ALA A 50 -2.28 -3.85 3.55
CA ALA A 50 -2.31 -5.30 3.35
C ALA A 50 -0.88 -5.84 3.20
N ALA A 51 -0.52 -6.81 4.04
CA ALA A 51 0.78 -7.47 4.00
C ALA A 51 0.63 -8.95 3.67
N PHE A 52 1.62 -9.53 2.99
CA PHE A 52 1.70 -10.97 2.71
C PHE A 52 3.01 -11.57 3.24
N PRO A 53 3.09 -12.91 3.45
CA PRO A 53 4.31 -13.53 3.94
C PRO A 53 5.51 -13.28 3.01
N ALA A 54 6.70 -13.10 3.56
CA ALA A 54 7.87 -12.75 2.76
C ALA A 54 8.36 -13.92 1.87
N GLY A 55 9.03 -13.57 0.77
CA GLY A 55 9.71 -14.50 -0.12
C GLY A 55 8.97 -14.80 -1.43
N GLU A 56 9.74 -15.18 -2.45
CA GLU A 56 9.26 -15.41 -3.83
C GLU A 56 8.17 -16.49 -3.90
N THR A 57 8.20 -17.48 -3.02
CA THR A 57 7.20 -18.55 -2.94
C THR A 57 5.79 -18.05 -2.67
N HIS A 58 5.65 -16.82 -2.15
CA HIS A 58 4.35 -16.18 -1.89
C HIS A 58 3.92 -15.23 -3.02
N LYS A 59 4.72 -15.03 -4.07
CA LYS A 59 4.32 -14.26 -5.26
C LYS A 59 3.50 -15.11 -6.22
N THR A 60 2.40 -15.64 -5.72
CA THR A 60 1.53 -16.54 -6.45
C THR A 60 0.22 -15.85 -6.85
N ARG A 61 -0.57 -16.52 -7.70
CA ARG A 61 -1.89 -16.02 -8.09
C ARG A 61 -2.86 -16.03 -6.91
N GLU A 62 -2.70 -16.96 -5.99
CA GLU A 62 -3.50 -17.07 -4.78
C GLU A 62 -3.26 -15.88 -3.85
N THR A 63 -2.01 -15.51 -3.60
CA THR A 63 -1.69 -14.30 -2.83
C THR A 63 -2.20 -13.04 -3.51
N TRP A 64 -2.02 -12.94 -4.83
CA TRP A 64 -2.54 -11.81 -5.59
C TRP A 64 -4.06 -11.70 -5.48
N ALA A 65 -4.79 -12.82 -5.61
CA ALA A 65 -6.24 -12.85 -5.49
C ALA A 65 -6.68 -12.37 -4.09
N ALA A 66 -6.07 -12.92 -3.03
CA ALA A 66 -6.37 -12.51 -1.65
C ALA A 66 -6.10 -11.02 -1.40
N LEU A 67 -5.00 -10.47 -1.93
CA LEU A 67 -4.73 -9.03 -1.84
C LEU A 67 -5.78 -8.22 -2.60
N THR A 68 -6.18 -8.63 -3.79
CA THR A 68 -7.22 -7.92 -4.55
C THR A 68 -8.59 -8.02 -3.88
N ASP A 69 -8.89 -9.12 -3.20
CA ASP A 69 -10.12 -9.27 -2.42
C ASP A 69 -10.19 -8.23 -1.30
N VAL A 70 -9.09 -8.01 -0.56
CA VAL A 70 -8.99 -6.93 0.45
C VAL A 70 -9.28 -5.56 -0.16
N LEU A 71 -8.77 -5.27 -1.36
CA LEU A 71 -9.00 -4.00 -2.04
C LEU A 71 -10.46 -3.83 -2.45
N MET A 72 -11.10 -4.90 -2.93
CA MET A 72 -12.51 -4.91 -3.31
C MET A 72 -13.44 -4.75 -2.10
N GLU A 73 -13.16 -5.48 -1.02
CA GLU A 73 -13.92 -5.39 0.24
C GLU A 73 -13.82 -3.99 0.87
N ALA A 74 -12.66 -3.35 0.77
CA ALA A 74 -12.47 -1.97 1.23
C ALA A 74 -13.04 -0.91 0.25
N GLY A 75 -13.58 -1.33 -0.90
CA GLY A 75 -14.22 -0.47 -1.88
C GLY A 75 -13.25 0.51 -2.56
N LEU A 76 -12.00 0.11 -2.82
CA LEU A 76 -11.08 0.95 -3.59
C LEU A 76 -11.55 1.05 -5.05
N GLY A 77 -11.89 2.27 -5.46
CA GLY A 77 -12.29 2.59 -6.82
C GLY A 77 -11.11 2.89 -7.75
N ARG A 78 -11.44 3.19 -9.02
CA ARG A 78 -10.45 3.57 -10.06
C ARG A 78 -9.76 4.92 -9.82
N ASP A 79 -10.27 5.69 -8.89
CA ASP A 79 -9.77 6.98 -8.39
C ASP A 79 -8.87 6.82 -7.15
N SER A 80 -8.58 5.58 -6.76
CA SER A 80 -7.65 5.23 -5.68
C SER A 80 -6.31 4.76 -6.27
N CYS A 81 -5.27 4.69 -5.43
CA CYS A 81 -3.94 4.25 -5.86
C CYS A 81 -3.48 2.98 -5.11
N VAL A 82 -2.66 2.13 -5.76
CA VAL A 82 -1.93 1.04 -5.10
C VAL A 82 -0.49 1.45 -4.95
N VAL A 83 0.01 1.43 -3.72
CA VAL A 83 1.39 1.71 -3.34
C VAL A 83 2.05 0.40 -2.96
N SER A 84 2.97 -0.09 -3.80
CA SER A 84 3.85 -1.19 -3.44
C SER A 84 5.08 -0.66 -2.70
N LEU A 85 5.27 -1.12 -1.47
CA LEU A 85 6.46 -0.79 -0.67
C LEU A 85 7.29 -2.06 -0.50
N GLY A 86 8.47 -2.09 -1.12
CA GLY A 86 9.36 -3.25 -1.05
C GLY A 86 10.23 -3.40 -2.29
N GLY A 87 10.87 -4.57 -2.39
CA GLY A 87 11.64 -4.97 -3.56
C GLY A 87 10.79 -5.63 -4.64
N GLY A 88 11.48 -6.07 -5.70
CA GLY A 88 10.90 -6.81 -6.82
C GLY A 88 10.60 -8.26 -6.48
#